data_AF-A0A9E5EXM5-F1
#
_entry.id   AF-A0A9E5EXM5-F1
#
_cell.length_a   1.000
_cell.length_b   1.000
_cell.length_c   1.000
_cell.angle_alpha   90.00
_cell.angle_beta   90.00
_cell.angle_gamma   90.00
#
_symmetry.space_group_name_H-M   'P 1'
#
loop_
_entity.id
_entity.type
_entity.pdbx_description
1 polymer ?
#
loop_
_entity_poly.entity_id
_entity_poly.type
_entity_poly.pdbx_seq_one_letter_code
_entity_poly.pdbx_strand_id
1 'polypeptide(L)'
;MELMFIPEGTFKMGSFGNGRYENDMPRHEVTLTNPFYMAKYAVTQEQWRVVMGNNISYFKGGKLPVEDPKGPAVGQYRVLRGGSFAVNSSRARSSSRIICAPAIRIHVNGFRLVREEI
;
A
#
# COMPACT_ATOMS: atom_id res chain seq x y z
N MET A 1 7.46 -3.72 -21.75
CA MET A 1 7.06 -2.79 -20.67
C MET A 1 7.78 -1.48 -20.93
N GLU A 2 7.11 -0.34 -20.75
CA GLU A 2 7.74 0.98 -20.86
C GLU A 2 7.98 1.51 -19.45
N LEU A 3 9.25 1.77 -19.12
CA LEU A 3 9.68 2.28 -17.82
C LEU A 3 10.21 3.70 -17.99
N MET A 4 9.87 4.58 -17.06
CA MET A 4 10.43 5.93 -16.98
C MET A 4 11.54 5.97 -15.93
N PHE A 5 12.66 6.57 -16.31
CA PHE A 5 13.75 6.87 -15.38
C PHE A 5 13.33 8.00 -14.44
N ILE A 6 13.45 7.76 -13.14
CA ILE A 6 13.24 8.75 -12.10
C ILE A 6 14.62 9.02 -11.48
N PRO A 7 15.20 10.21 -11.73
CA PRO A 7 16.49 10.56 -11.16
C PRO A 7 16.40 10.70 -9.63
N GLU A 8 17.55 10.62 -8.98
CA GLU A 8 17.70 11.12 -7.62
C GLU A 8 17.37 12.62 -7.55
N GLY A 9 16.92 13.07 -6.39
CA GLY A 9 16.56 14.47 -6.20
C GLY A 9 15.74 14.72 -4.95
N THR A 10 15.59 15.99 -4.64
CA THR A 10 14.80 16.46 -3.49
C THR A 10 13.55 17.18 -4.00
N PHE A 11 12.39 16.80 -3.47
CA PHE A 11 11.12 17.44 -3.78
C PHE A 11 10.29 17.63 -2.50
N LYS A 12 9.25 18.47 -2.57
CA LYS A 12 8.35 18.70 -1.44
C LYS A 12 7.13 17.79 -1.55
N MET A 13 6.82 17.07 -0.47
CA MET A 13 5.67 16.19 -0.35
C MET A 13 4.79 16.62 0.82
N GLY A 14 3.47 16.39 0.71
CA GLY A 14 2.49 16.82 1.72
C GLY A 14 1.85 18.18 1.41
N SER A 15 0.98 18.64 2.29
CA SER A 15 0.11 19.81 2.13
C SER A 15 0.47 20.98 3.05
N PHE A 16 -0.03 22.17 2.69
CA PHE A 16 0.32 23.47 3.28
C PHE A 16 -0.48 23.86 4.53
N GLY A 17 -1.16 22.95 5.22
CA GLY A 17 -2.02 23.32 6.37
C GLY A 17 -3.50 23.51 6.02
N ASN A 18 -3.83 23.63 4.72
CA ASN A 18 -5.20 23.85 4.24
C ASN A 18 -5.76 22.61 3.50
N GLY A 19 -5.01 21.51 3.54
CA GLY A 19 -5.38 20.23 2.94
C GLY A 19 -6.51 19.53 3.68
N ARG A 20 -7.26 18.70 2.95
CA ARG A 20 -8.44 17.97 3.45
C ARG A 20 -8.12 16.95 4.55
N TYR A 21 -6.85 16.56 4.71
CA TYR A 21 -6.40 15.53 5.64
C TYR A 21 -5.18 15.99 6.43
N GLU A 22 -5.28 15.96 7.76
CA GLU A 22 -4.19 16.33 8.68
C GLU A 22 -2.94 15.45 8.49
N ASN A 23 -3.12 14.19 8.08
CA ASN A 23 -2.02 13.23 7.89
C ASN A 23 -1.11 13.56 6.69
N ASP A 24 -1.54 14.45 5.80
CA ASP A 24 -0.71 14.92 4.68
C ASP A 24 0.13 16.15 5.08
N MET A 25 0.04 16.61 6.34
CA MET A 25 0.75 17.78 6.85
C MET A 25 1.85 17.40 7.85
N PRO A 26 2.87 18.24 8.04
CA PRO A 26 3.21 19.39 7.20
C PRO A 26 3.88 18.95 5.90
N ARG A 27 3.88 19.84 4.90
CA ARG A 27 4.75 19.69 3.74
C ARG A 27 6.21 19.61 4.20
N HIS A 28 6.92 18.58 3.75
CA HIS A 28 8.32 18.31 4.10
C HIS A 28 9.13 17.94 2.87
N GLU A 29 10.45 18.02 2.97
CA GLU A 29 11.35 17.61 1.90
C GLU A 29 11.57 16.09 1.94
N VAL A 30 11.49 15.48 0.77
CA VAL A 30 11.77 14.07 0.54
C VAL A 30 12.91 14.00 -0.45
N THR A 31 13.96 13.27 -0.09
CA THR A 31 15.13 13.04 -0.95
C THR A 31 15.17 11.59 -1.40
N LEU A 32 15.14 11.39 -2.70
CA LEU A 32 15.47 10.11 -3.33
C LEU A 32 16.99 10.06 -3.48
N THR A 33 17.65 9.22 -2.69
CA THR A 33 19.11 9.08 -2.69
C THR A 33 19.65 8.20 -3.80
N ASN A 34 18.77 7.45 -4.47
CA ASN A 34 19.13 6.61 -5.60
C ASN A 34 18.07 6.78 -6.68
N PRO A 35 18.47 6.86 -7.97
CA PRO A 35 17.52 6.83 -9.06
C PRO A 35 16.86 5.46 -9.15
N PHE A 36 15.67 5.41 -9.73
CA PHE A 36 14.99 4.16 -10.01
C PHE A 36 14.10 4.29 -11.24
N TYR A 37 13.61 3.16 -11.74
CA TYR A 37 12.68 3.14 -12.86
C TYR A 37 11.26 2.87 -12.35
N MET A 38 10.27 3.60 -12.84
CA MET A 38 8.86 3.36 -12.56
C MET A 38 8.12 3.02 -13.87
N ALA A 39 7.22 2.05 -13.82
CA ALA A 39 6.38 1.75 -14.97
C ALA A 39 5.50 2.96 -15.33
N LYS A 40 5.47 3.31 -16.62
CA LYS A 40 4.65 4.44 -17.12
C LYS A 40 3.15 4.17 -16.98
N TYR A 41 2.76 2.91 -17.04
CA TYR A 41 1.37 2.45 -16.95
C TYR A 41 1.22 1.40 -15.85
N ALA A 42 -0.01 1.20 -15.39
CA ALA A 42 -0.33 0.13 -14.45
C ALA A 42 0.13 -1.23 -14.99
N VAL A 43 0.60 -2.10 -14.08
CA VAL A 43 1.04 -3.45 -14.43
C VAL A 43 -0.15 -4.21 -15.00
N THR A 44 0.03 -4.78 -16.20
CA THR A 44 -1.04 -5.54 -16.86
C THR A 44 -1.11 -6.98 -16.35
N GLN A 45 -2.24 -7.65 -16.56
CA GLN A 45 -2.43 -9.05 -16.17
C GLN A 45 -1.45 -10.00 -16.85
N GLU A 46 -1.08 -9.75 -18.10
CA GLU A 46 -0.03 -10.48 -18.80
C GLU A 46 1.34 -10.29 -18.14
N GLN A 47 1.71 -9.05 -17.79
CA GLN A 47 2.98 -8.76 -17.13
C GLN A 47 3.05 -9.38 -15.74
N TRP A 48 1.96 -9.31 -14.97
CA TRP A 48 1.86 -9.96 -13.67
C TRP A 48 2.07 -11.47 -13.76
N ARG A 49 1.41 -12.13 -14.72
CA ARG A 49 1.55 -13.58 -14.94
C ARG A 49 2.98 -14.01 -15.24
N VAL A 50 3.75 -13.19 -15.97
CA VAL A 50 5.15 -13.49 -16.28
C VAL A 50 5.98 -13.59 -15.00
N VAL A 51 5.69 -12.76 -13.98
CA VAL A 51 6.44 -12.74 -12.71
C VAL A 51 5.87 -13.72 -11.68
N MET A 52 4.54 -13.77 -11.54
CA MET A 52 3.85 -14.46 -10.45
C MET A 52 3.29 -15.83 -10.84
N GLY A 53 3.28 -16.17 -12.14
CA GLY A 53 2.80 -17.46 -12.66
C GLY A 53 1.27 -17.65 -12.67
N ASN A 54 0.51 -16.71 -12.11
CA ASN A 54 -0.96 -16.78 -12.04
C ASN A 54 -1.62 -15.43 -12.40
N ASN A 55 -2.95 -15.41 -12.53
CA ASN A 55 -3.71 -14.16 -12.68
C ASN A 55 -4.80 -14.08 -11.61
N ILE A 56 -4.71 -13.08 -10.75
CA ILE A 56 -5.58 -12.84 -9.60
C ILE A 56 -6.77 -11.92 -9.91
N SER A 57 -6.77 -11.22 -11.04
CA SER A 57 -7.80 -10.23 -11.36
C SER A 57 -9.16 -10.87 -11.60
N TYR A 58 -10.23 -10.26 -11.11
CA TYR A 58 -11.60 -10.63 -11.41
C TYR A 58 -11.94 -10.35 -12.88
N PHE A 59 -11.75 -9.12 -13.34
CA PHE A 59 -11.92 -8.78 -14.75
C PHE A 59 -10.78 -9.39 -15.58
N LYS A 60 -11.11 -10.06 -16.69
CA LYS A 60 -10.12 -10.79 -17.50
C LYS A 60 -9.77 -10.01 -18.77
N GLY A 61 -8.48 -9.79 -18.98
CA GLY A 61 -7.94 -9.24 -20.22
C GLY A 61 -6.45 -8.97 -20.06
N GLY A 62 -5.63 -9.53 -20.94
CA GLY A 62 -4.17 -9.52 -20.76
C GLY A 62 -3.54 -8.12 -20.69
N LYS A 63 -4.14 -7.15 -21.38
CA LYS A 63 -3.76 -5.74 -21.38
C LYS A 63 -4.46 -4.89 -20.32
N LEU A 64 -5.41 -5.46 -19.58
CA LEU A 64 -6.06 -4.76 -18.47
C LEU A 64 -5.10 -4.70 -17.27
N PRO A 65 -5.24 -3.68 -16.41
CA PRO A 65 -4.51 -3.62 -15.14
C PRO A 65 -4.79 -4.86 -14.27
N VAL A 66 -3.78 -5.26 -13.49
CA VAL A 66 -3.98 -6.23 -12.43
C VAL A 66 -4.76 -5.59 -11.27
N GLU A 67 -5.69 -6.33 -10.68
CA GLU A 67 -6.40 -5.91 -9.48
C GLU A 67 -5.57 -6.22 -8.22
N ASP A 68 -5.83 -5.48 -7.14
CA ASP A 68 -5.16 -5.74 -5.87
C ASP A 68 -5.48 -7.16 -5.36
N PRO A 69 -4.47 -7.94 -4.94
CA PRO A 69 -4.70 -9.25 -4.36
C PRO A 69 -5.53 -9.14 -3.08
N LYS A 70 -6.68 -9.82 -3.06
CA LYS A 70 -7.52 -9.95 -1.86
C LYS A 70 -6.81 -10.69 -0.70
N GLY A 71 -5.73 -11.41 -1.01
CA GLY A 71 -5.08 -12.35 -0.09
C GLY A 71 -5.74 -13.73 -0.14
N PRO A 72 -5.22 -14.71 0.61
CA PRO A 72 -5.77 -16.06 0.64
C PRO A 72 -7.13 -16.12 1.34
N ALA A 73 -8.03 -17.00 0.87
CA ALA A 73 -9.37 -17.17 1.46
C ALA A 73 -9.31 -17.67 2.92
N VAL A 74 -8.25 -18.39 3.27
CA VAL A 74 -7.93 -18.82 4.62
C VAL A 74 -6.52 -18.37 4.99
N GLY A 75 -6.32 -17.96 6.24
CA GLY A 75 -5.01 -17.54 6.73
C GLY A 75 -4.77 -18.06 8.13
N GLN A 76 -3.58 -18.62 8.36
CA GLN A 76 -3.14 -19.03 9.70
C GLN A 76 -3.01 -17.83 10.64
N TYR A 77 -2.68 -16.66 10.09
CA TYR A 77 -2.51 -15.41 10.81
C TYR A 77 -3.40 -14.31 10.24
N ARG A 78 -3.73 -13.34 11.09
CA ARG A 78 -4.40 -12.10 10.69
C ARG A 78 -3.35 -11.00 10.52
N VAL A 79 -3.66 -10.06 9.64
CA VAL A 79 -2.84 -8.88 9.40
C VAL A 79 -3.49 -7.68 10.07
N LEU A 80 -2.85 -7.14 11.11
CA LEU A 80 -3.21 -5.86 11.69
C LEU A 80 -2.49 -4.74 10.92
N ARG A 81 -3.19 -3.64 10.65
CA ARG A 81 -2.70 -2.50 9.86
C ARG A 81 -2.89 -1.21 10.63
N GLY A 82 -1.99 -0.24 10.43
CA GLY A 82 -2.13 1.13 10.95
C GLY A 82 -1.51 1.41 12.32
N GLY A 83 -0.92 0.42 13.00
CA GLY A 83 -0.28 0.59 14.30
C GLY A 83 -1.27 0.79 15.46
N SER A 84 -0.78 1.34 16.57
CA SER A 84 -1.55 1.63 17.79
C SER A 84 -0.89 2.73 18.63
N PHE A 85 -1.55 3.18 19.70
CA PHE A 85 -1.00 4.19 20.62
C PHE A 85 0.26 3.74 21.37
N ALA A 86 0.51 2.42 21.47
CA ALA A 86 1.63 1.86 22.22
C ALA A 86 2.89 1.61 21.37
N VAL A 87 2.85 1.91 20.06
CA VAL A 87 4.00 1.69 19.15
C VAL A 87 4.59 3.01 18.66
N ASN A 88 5.88 2.97 18.32
CA ASN A 88 6.59 4.11 17.76
C ASN A 88 5.94 4.62 16.46
N SER A 89 6.04 5.93 16.19
CA SER A 89 5.47 6.60 15.01
C SER A 89 5.88 5.97 13.68
N SER A 90 7.08 5.39 13.59
CA SER A 90 7.53 4.63 12.42
C SER A 90 6.67 3.41 12.08
N ARG A 91 5.96 2.83 13.06
CA ARG A 91 5.02 1.69 12.90
C ARG A 91 3.55 2.10 12.90
N ALA A 92 3.24 3.37 13.14
CA ALA A 92 1.89 3.93 13.04
C ALA A 92 1.60 4.44 11.61
N ARG A 93 1.95 3.64 10.59
CA ARG A 93 1.75 3.99 9.18
C ARG A 93 0.70 3.06 8.57
N SER A 94 -0.08 3.56 7.60
CA SER A 94 -1.08 2.76 6.87
C SER A 94 -0.48 1.55 6.15
N SER A 95 0.81 1.65 5.77
CA SER A 95 1.58 0.57 5.16
C SER A 95 2.12 -0.46 6.14
N SER A 96 2.18 -0.16 7.45
CA SER A 96 2.67 -1.11 8.45
C SER A 96 1.73 -2.32 8.55
N ARG A 97 2.31 -3.52 8.44
CA ARG A 97 1.59 -4.80 8.54
C ARG A 97 2.22 -5.64 9.64
N ILE A 98 1.40 -6.03 10.62
CA ILE A 98 1.83 -6.88 11.73
C ILE A 98 1.08 -8.20 11.65
N ILE A 99 1.83 -9.29 11.70
CA ILE A 99 1.30 -10.65 11.76
C ILE A 99 0.80 -10.93 13.18
N CYS A 100 -0.41 -11.47 13.32
CA CYS A 100 -1.01 -11.75 14.62
C CYS A 100 -1.81 -13.06 14.56
N ALA A 101 -1.64 -13.93 15.56
CA ALA A 101 -2.42 -15.16 15.62
C ALA A 101 -3.93 -14.84 15.85
N PRO A 102 -4.87 -15.54 15.20
CA PRO A 102 -6.30 -15.20 15.23
C PRO A 102 -6.91 -15.18 16.65
N ALA A 103 -6.34 -15.95 17.58
CA ALA A 103 -6.79 -16.05 18.97
C ALA A 103 -6.26 -14.93 19.88
N ILE A 104 -5.21 -14.19 19.46
CA ILE A 104 -4.62 -13.15 20.30
C ILE A 104 -5.62 -12.00 20.49
N ARG A 105 -5.76 -11.57 21.74
CA ARG A 105 -6.52 -10.39 22.16
C ARG A 105 -5.57 -9.50 22.94
N ILE A 106 -5.23 -8.35 22.38
CA ILE A 106 -4.42 -7.33 23.05
C ILE A 106 -5.19 -6.01 22.98
N HIS A 107 -5.05 -5.19 24.02
CA HIS A 107 -5.78 -3.93 24.19
C HIS A 107 -5.49 -2.89 23.10
N VAL A 108 -4.48 -3.13 22.27
CA VAL A 108 -4.13 -2.29 21.11
C VAL A 108 -4.76 -2.75 19.79
N ASN A 109 -5.46 -3.90 19.77
CA ASN A 109 -6.16 -4.38 18.59
C ASN A 109 -7.50 -3.66 18.44
N GLY A 110 -7.66 -2.87 17.39
CA GLY A 110 -8.92 -2.27 16.99
C GLY A 110 -9.43 -2.78 15.65
N PHE A 111 -10.60 -2.29 15.24
CA PHE A 111 -11.14 -2.46 13.89
C PHE A 111 -11.66 -1.13 13.37
N ARG A 112 -11.58 -0.93 12.05
CA ARG A 112 -12.25 0.17 11.34
C ARG A 112 -13.39 -0.44 10.53
N LEU A 113 -14.60 0.04 10.75
CA LEU A 113 -15.74 -0.34 9.91
C LEU A 113 -15.64 0.42 8.58
N VAL A 114 -15.90 -0.29 7.49
CA VAL A 114 -16.00 0.28 6.15
C VAL A 114 -17.39 -0.08 5.64
N ARG A 115 -18.12 0.92 5.14
CA ARG A 115 -19.41 0.74 4.47
C ARG A 115 -19.15 0.60 2.98
N GLU A 116 -19.78 -0.38 2.34
CA GLU A 116 -19.82 -0.48 0.90
C GLU A 116 -20.88 0.50 0.37
N GLU A 117 -20.51 1.34 -0.61
CA GLU A 117 -21.50 2.14 -1.32
C GLU A 117 -22.20 1.22 -2.33
N ILE A 118 -23.51 1.02 -2.13
CA ILE A 118 -24.42 0.35 -3.07
C ILE A 118 -24.90 1.39 -4.07
#